data_AF-A0A935XX81-F1
#
_entry.id   AF-A0A935XX81-F1
#
_cell.length_a   1.000
_cell.length_b   1.000
_cell.length_c   1.000
_cell.angle_alpha   90.00
_cell.angle_beta   90.00
_cell.angle_gamma   90.00
#
_symmetry.space_group_name_H-M   'P 1'
#
loop_
_entity.id
_entity.type
_entity.pdbx_description
1 polymer ?
#
loop_
_entity_poly.entity_id
_entity_poly.type
_entity_poly.pdbx_seq_one_letter_code
_entity_poly.pdbx_strand_id
1 'polypeptide(L)' 'MIEIVKLIRTFKPTAIITRFDHRTSGKTHGHHTASAILALEGFTKTSNPNFAPTELSKFKPWVVEGIDYNKS' A
#
# COMPACT_ATOMS: atom_id res chain seq x y z
N MET A 1 8.95 -2.95 0.74
CA MET A 1 8.15 -2.08 -0.14
C MET A 1 7.72 -2.80 -1.43
N ILE A 2 8.65 -3.40 -2.19
CA ILE A 2 8.36 -4.08 -3.46
C ILE A 2 7.22 -5.11 -3.34
N GLU A 3 7.23 -5.93 -2.28
CA GLU A 3 6.21 -6.95 -2.06
C GLU A 3 4.78 -6.39 -1.96
N ILE A 4 4.57 -5.22 -1.34
CA ILE A 4 3.24 -4.62 -1.23
C ILE A 4 2.75 -4.16 -2.60
N VAL A 5 3.61 -3.52 -3.38
CA VAL A 5 3.27 -3.09 -4.74
C VAL A 5 2.98 -4.29 -5.64
N LYS A 6 3.78 -5.36 -5.52
CA LYS A 6 3.54 -6.63 -6.21
C LYS A 6 2.17 -7.20 -5.87
N LEU A 7 1.80 -7.23 -4.59
CA LEU A 7 0.47 -7.70 -4.16
C LEU A 7 -0.64 -6.84 -4.78
N ILE A 8 -0.54 -5.51 -4.69
CA ILE A 8 -1.55 -4.60 -5.28
C ILE A 8 -1.68 -4.82 -6.79
N ARG A 9 -0.58 -4.90 -7.54
CA ARG A 9 -0.60 -5.13 -8.99
C ARG A 9 -1.09 -6.52 -9.39
N THR A 10 -0.96 -7.50 -8.49
CA THR A 10 -1.47 -8.86 -8.68
C THR A 10 -2.98 -8.91 -8.50
N PHE A 11 -3.49 -8.40 -7.37
CA PHE A 11 -4.90 -8.48 -7.02
C PHE A 11 -5.76 -7.39 -7.64
N LYS A 12 -5.15 -6.28 -8.06
CA LYS A 12 -5.82 -5.13 -8.68
C LYS A 12 -7.04 -4.65 -7.90
N PRO A 13 -6.91 -4.36 -6.59
CA PRO A 13 -8.04 -3.92 -5.79
C PRO A 13 -8.52 -2.54 -6.25
N THR A 14 -9.82 -2.29 -6.12
CA THR A 14 -10.38 -0.94 -6.28
C THR A 14 -10.10 -0.08 -5.06
N ALA A 15 -10.15 -0.65 -3.85
CA ALA A 15 -9.85 0.03 -2.60
C ALA A 15 -8.94 -0.80 -1.67
N ILE A 16 -8.16 -0.10 -0.84
CA ILE A 16 -7.34 -0.69 0.22
C ILE A 16 -7.88 -0.24 1.58
N ILE A 17 -8.07 -1.19 2.50
CA ILE A 17 -8.49 -0.89 3.89
C ILE A 17 -7.37 -1.33 4.83
N THR A 18 -6.78 -0.40 5.57
CA THR A 18 -5.82 -0.71 6.64
C THR A 18 -6.54 -0.91 7.97
N ARG A 19 -5.91 -1.61 8.92
CA ARG A 19 -6.46 -1.69 10.29
C ARG A 19 -6.27 -0.40 11.08
N PHE A 20 -5.24 0.37 10.77
CA PHE A 20 -4.81 1.53 11.56
C PHE A 20 -4.72 2.79 10.71
N ASP A 21 -4.97 3.94 11.34
CA ASP A 21 -4.75 5.25 10.73
C ASP A 21 -3.25 5.57 10.71
N HIS A 22 -2.71 5.84 9.51
CA HIS A 22 -1.31 6.20 9.32
C HIS A 22 -0.93 7.54 9.99
N ARG A 23 -1.92 8.37 10.33
CA ARG A 23 -1.73 9.71 10.93
C ARG A 23 -1.64 9.68 12.45
N THR A 24 -1.96 8.55 13.09
CA THR A 24 -1.96 8.43 14.57
C THR A 24 -0.65 7.86 15.12
N SER A 25 0.47 8.10 14.44
CA SER A 25 1.79 7.67 14.90
C SER A 25 2.04 8.09 16.36
N GLY A 26 2.58 7.18 17.17
CA GLY A 26 2.83 7.40 18.60
C GLY A 26 1.64 7.17 19.54
N LYS A 27 0.43 6.89 19.02
CA LYS A 27 -0.76 6.54 19.85
C LYS A 27 -1.01 5.04 19.99
N THR A 28 -0.21 4.22 19.31
CA THR A 28 -0.38 2.77 19.17
C THR A 28 1.01 2.12 19.00
N HIS A 29 1.11 0.80 19.17
CA HIS A 29 2.37 0.07 19.01
C HIS A 29 3.02 0.33 17.64
N GLY A 30 4.35 0.39 17.58
CA GLY A 30 5.09 0.81 16.38
C GLY A 30 4.78 0.01 15.11
N HIS A 31 4.57 -1.31 15.24
CA HIS A 31 4.20 -2.18 14.11
C HIS A 31 2.83 -1.85 13.47
N HIS A 32 1.88 -1.32 14.25
CA HIS A 32 0.59 -0.88 13.73
C HIS A 32 0.76 0.35 12.84
N THR A 33 1.51 1.34 13.32
CA THR A 33 1.89 2.53 12.54
C THR A 33 2.67 2.15 11.28
N ALA A 34 3.68 1.28 11.42
CA ALA A 34 4.50 0.83 10.31
C ALA A 34 3.64 0.17 9.22
N SER A 35 2.69 -0.69 9.59
CA SER A 35 1.78 -1.34 8.63
C SER A 35 0.95 -0.34 7.82
N ALA A 36 0.43 0.71 8.47
CA ALA A 36 -0.38 1.74 7.82
C ALA A 36 0.45 2.63 6.88
N ILE A 37 1.66 3.00 7.29
CA ILE A 37 2.60 3.77 6.45
C ILE A 37 2.99 2.95 5.21
N LEU A 38 3.33 1.67 5.39
CA LEU A 38 3.71 0.79 4.29
C LEU A 38 2.57 0.59 3.28
N ALA A 39 1.33 0.49 3.75
CA ALA A 39 0.15 0.42 2.88
C ALA A 39 -0.04 1.72 2.07
N LEU A 40 0.09 2.88 2.71
CA LEU A 40 0.00 4.18 2.05
C LEU A 40 1.11 4.36 0.99
N GLU A 41 2.34 3.96 1.31
CA GLU A 41 3.44 4.00 0.35
C GLU A 41 3.21 3.06 -0.84
N GLY A 42 2.67 1.86 -0.59
CA GLY A 42 2.30 0.91 -1.63
C GLY A 42 1.20 1.44 -2.55
N PHE A 43 0.16 2.05 -1.96
CA PHE A 43 -0.92 2.73 -2.68
C PHE A 43 -0.38 3.79 -3.65
N THR A 44 0.54 4.64 -3.19
CA THR A 44 1.13 5.70 -4.04
C THR A 44 2.05 5.13 -5.13
N LYS A 45 2.78 4.04 -4.85
CA LYS A 45 3.79 3.48 -5.77
C LYS A 45 3.22 2.53 -6.82
N THR A 46 2.02 1.97 -6.60
CA THR A 46 1.48 0.94 -7.50
C THR A 46 1.24 1.41 -8.93
N SER A 47 0.89 2.68 -9.13
CA SER A 47 0.65 3.28 -10.45
C SER A 47 1.94 3.68 -11.18
N ASN A 48 3.09 3.71 -10.50
CA ASN A 48 4.34 4.18 -11.07
C ASN A 48 5.07 3.08 -11.87
N PRO A 49 5.16 3.15 -13.21
CA PRO A 49 5.89 2.15 -14.01
C PRO A 49 7.39 2.09 -13.72
N ASN A 50 7.97 3.16 -13.18
CA ASN A 50 9.41 3.26 -12.90
C ASN A 50 9.78 2.76 -11.50
N PHE A 51 8.80 2.35 -10.68
CA PHE A 51 9.08 1.74 -9.38
C PHE A 51 9.48 0.26 -9.56
N ALA A 52 10.70 -0.09 -9.17
CA ALA A 52 11.26 -1.46 -9.21
C ALA A 52 11.00 -2.19 -10.55
N PRO A 53 11.42 -1.62 -11.69
CA PRO A 53 11.04 -2.10 -13.02
C PRO A 53 11.55 -3.52 -13.31
N THR A 54 12.69 -3.91 -12.74
CA THR A 54 13.27 -5.26 -12.90
C THR A 54 12.44 -6.29 -12.14
N GLU A 55 12.20 -6.04 -10.85
CA GLU A 55 11.49 -6.94 -9.93
C GLU A 55 10.00 -7.04 -10.27
N LEU A 56 9.41 -5.96 -10.80
CA LEU A 56 7.98 -5.87 -11.12
C LEU A 56 7.68 -6.00 -12.61
N SER A 57 8.64 -6.42 -13.43
CA SER A 57 8.51 -6.55 -14.90
C SER A 57 7.27 -7.36 -15.36
N LYS A 58 6.82 -8.33 -14.57
CA LYS A 58 5.63 -9.18 -14.85
C LYS A 58 4.32 -8.60 -14.32
N PHE A 59 4.37 -7.52 -13.54
CA PHE A 59 3.22 -6.95 -12.84
C PHE A 59 2.93 -5.56 -13.39
N LYS A 60 1.87 -5.44 -14.20
CA LYS A 60 1.46 -4.17 -14.80
C LYS A 60 1.13 -3.14 -13.72
N PRO A 61 1.52 -1.86 -13.89
CA PRO A 61 1.09 -0.79 -13.00
C PRO A 61 -0.43 -0.79 -12.81
N TRP A 62 -0.87 -0.44 -11.60
CA TRP A 62 -2.27 -0.45 -11.23
C TRP A 62 -2.61 0.79 -10.41
N VAL A 63 -3.69 1.46 -10.77
CA VAL A 63 -4.25 2.60 -10.02
C VAL A 63 -5.32 2.06 -9.09
N VAL A 64 -5.15 2.30 -7.79
CA VAL A 64 -6.18 2.02 -6.78
C VAL A 64 -6.96 3.31 -6.57
N GLU A 65 -8.29 3.21 -6.47
CA GLU A 65 -9.18 4.36 -6.40
C GLU A 65 -9.18 5.03 -5.02
N GLY A 66 -8.94 4.26 -3.95
CA GLY A 66 -8.91 4.80 -2.61
C GLY A 66 -8.20 3.93 -1.59
N ILE A 67 -7.76 4.57 -0.50
CA ILE A 67 -7.25 3.94 0.71
C ILE A 67 -7.92 4.56 1.92
N ASP A 68 -8.45 3.73 2.82
CA ASP A 68 -9.03 4.14 4.09
C ASP A 68 -8.59 3.17 5.21
N TYR A 69 -9.01 3.41 6.44
CA TYR A 69 -8.73 2.55 7.58
C TYR A 69 -10.02 2.14 8.29
N ASN A 70 -9.99 0.96 8.89
CA ASN A 70 -11.09 0.47 9.72
C ASN A 70 -11.14 1.24 11.05
N LYS A 71 -12.28 1.87 11.33
CA LYS A 71 -12.53 2.69 12.52
C LYS A 71 -13.09 1.90 13.72
N SER A 72 -13.43 0.62 13.53
CA SER A 72 -14.04 -0.29 14.52
C SER A 72 -13.30 -1.62 14.61
#